data_AF-A0AAJ3CE27-F1
#
_entry.id   AF-A0AAJ3CE27-F1
#
_cell.length_a   1.000
_cell.length_b   1.000
_cell.length_c   1.000
_cell.angle_alpha   90.00
_cell.angle_beta   90.00
_cell.angle_gamma   90.00
#
_symmetry.space_group_name_H-M   'P 1'
#
loop_
_entity.id
_entity.type
_entity.pdbx_description
1 polymer ?
#
loop_
_entity_poly.entity_id
_entity_poly.type
_entity_poly.pdbx_seq_one_letter_code
_entity_poly.pdbx_strand_id
1 'polypeptide(L)'
;MRKRRLSVFGLALCVPYVVLTGLCLWAANDAGNDHKGRFVMLQLPIGLQQSALHALGADAWLGSLSWVSAYLLFVPLTVVLLYLLGHGLQALIERPSPDF
;
A
#
# COMPACT_ATOMS: atom_id res chain seq x y z
N MET A 1 5.18 31.62 0.05
CA MET A 1 5.04 30.17 -0.24
C MET A 1 5.51 29.37 0.97
N ARG A 2 4.59 28.88 1.81
CA ARG A 2 4.91 28.00 2.95
C ARG A 2 5.46 26.71 2.35
N LYS A 3 6.77 26.46 2.44
CA LYS A 3 7.38 25.19 1.99
C LYS A 3 6.64 24.08 2.75
N ARG A 4 5.70 23.40 2.10
CA ARG A 4 5.05 22.20 2.66
C ARG A 4 6.19 21.22 2.90
N ARG A 5 6.68 21.13 4.14
CA ARG A 5 7.62 20.09 4.52
C ARG A 5 6.84 18.79 4.36
N LEU A 6 7.30 17.93 3.46
CA LEU A 6 6.74 16.58 3.32
C LEU A 6 6.79 15.91 4.69
N SER A 7 5.71 15.23 5.10
CA SER A 7 5.72 14.47 6.35
C SER A 7 6.77 13.37 6.27
N VAL A 8 7.75 13.43 7.17
CA VAL A 8 8.83 12.43 7.25
C VAL A 8 8.24 11.10 7.68
N PHE A 9 7.32 11.09 8.65
CA PHE A 9 6.60 9.89 9.06
C PHE A 9 5.74 9.31 7.94
N GLY A 10 5.04 10.17 7.17
CA GLY A 10 4.29 9.74 5.99
C GLY A 10 5.19 9.04 4.96
N LEU A 11 6.33 9.65 4.63
CA LEU A 11 7.32 9.04 3.73
C LEU A 11 7.91 7.74 4.29
N ALA A 12 8.21 7.69 5.59
CA ALA A 12 8.78 6.52 6.26
C ALA A 12 7.84 5.30 6.21
N LEU A 13 6.52 5.50 6.14
CA LEU A 13 5.56 4.41 5.95
C LEU A 13 5.39 4.04 4.46
N CYS A 14 5.37 5.02 3.56
CA CYS A 14 5.21 4.78 2.13
C CYS A 14 6.39 4.04 1.50
N VAL A 15 7.63 4.43 1.83
CA VAL A 15 8.83 3.91 1.17
C VAL A 15 8.99 2.40 1.35
N PRO A 16 8.92 1.82 2.57
CA PRO A 16 9.00 0.37 2.75
C PRO A 16 7.90 -0.38 2.00
N TYR A 17 6.67 0.14 2.00
CA TYR A 17 5.56 -0.47 1.26
C TYR A 17 5.84 -0.55 -0.24
N VAL A 18 6.31 0.56 -0.85
CA VAL A 18 6.64 0.61 -2.28
C VAL A 18 7.82 -0.31 -2.61
N VAL A 19 8.85 -0.32 -1.77
CA VAL A 19 10.03 -1.20 -1.94
C VAL A 19 9.61 -2.67 -1.88
N LEU A 20 8.84 -3.08 -0.87
CA LEU A 20 8.35 -4.44 -0.73
C LEU A 20 7.45 -4.84 -1.91
N THR A 21 6.58 -3.92 -2.36
CA THR A 21 5.74 -4.13 -3.55
C THR A 21 6.60 -4.40 -4.79
N GLY A 22 7.66 -3.60 -4.98
CA GLY A 22 8.61 -3.77 -6.09
C GLY A 22 9.36 -5.10 -6.02
N LEU A 23 9.81 -5.50 -4.83
CA LEU A 23 10.48 -6.80 -4.62
C LEU A 23 9.55 -7.98 -4.91
N CYS A 24 8.28 -7.90 -4.49
CA CYS A 24 7.27 -8.91 -4.81
C CYS A 24 7.00 -9.00 -6.31
N LEU A 25 6.89 -7.86 -7.01
CA LEU A 25 6.71 -7.84 -8.47
C LEU A 25 7.92 -8.41 -9.21
N TRP A 26 9.13 -8.11 -8.74
CA TRP A 26 10.36 -8.66 -9.29
C TRP A 26 10.41 -10.18 -9.10
N ALA A 27 10.16 -10.68 -7.88
CA ALA A 27 10.12 -12.10 -7.59
C ALA A 27 9.00 -12.84 -8.36
N ALA A 28 7.84 -12.21 -8.53
CA ALA A 28 6.75 -12.77 -9.35
C ALA A 28 7.14 -12.92 -10.83
N ASN A 29 7.97 -12.00 -11.35
CA ASN A 29 8.49 -12.08 -12.70
C ASN A 29 9.61 -13.13 -12.84
N ASP A 30 10.40 -13.35 -11.80
CA ASP A 30 11.49 -14.33 -11.75
C ASP A 30 10.99 -15.78 -11.57
N ALA A 31 9.78 -15.98 -11.03
CA ALA A 31 9.22 -17.29 -10.69
C ALA A 31 9.08 -18.30 -11.85
N GLY A 32 9.30 -17.91 -13.11
CA GLY A 32 9.35 -18.81 -14.26
C GLY A 32 8.09 -19.69 -14.39
N ASN A 33 8.27 -21.03 -14.29
CA ASN A 33 7.19 -22.02 -14.36
C ASN A 33 6.50 -22.29 -13.00
N ASP A 34 6.93 -21.65 -11.91
CA ASP A 34 6.22 -21.73 -10.63
C ASP A 34 5.02 -20.76 -10.61
N HIS A 35 3.92 -21.24 -11.18
CA HIS A 35 2.65 -20.52 -11.26
C HIS A 35 2.09 -20.18 -9.87
N LYS A 36 2.32 -21.04 -8.87
CA LYS A 36 1.82 -20.83 -7.52
C LYS A 36 2.66 -19.78 -6.80
N GLY A 37 3.98 -19.87 -6.87
CA GLY A 37 4.90 -18.87 -6.33
C GLY A 37 4.61 -17.48 -6.90
N ARG A 38 4.42 -17.39 -8.22
CA ARG A 38 4.02 -16.15 -8.89
C ARG A 38 2.71 -15.58 -8.34
N PHE A 39 1.67 -16.41 -8.17
CA PHE A 39 0.38 -15.98 -7.63
C PHE A 39 0.47 -15.49 -6.19
N VAL A 40 1.29 -16.13 -5.35
CA VAL A 40 1.52 -15.70 -3.96
C VAL A 40 2.25 -14.35 -3.95
N MET A 41 3.31 -14.20 -4.74
CA MET A 41 4.08 -12.95 -4.80
C MET A 41 3.24 -11.77 -5.30
N LEU A 42 2.33 -12.01 -6.25
CA LEU A 42 1.41 -10.96 -6.73
C LEU A 42 0.32 -10.58 -5.70
N GLN A 43 -0.05 -11.49 -4.81
CA GLN A 43 -1.02 -11.17 -3.76
C GLN A 43 -0.39 -10.43 -2.58
N LEU A 44 0.82 -10.79 -2.14
CA LEU A 44 1.38 -10.26 -0.89
C LEU A 44 1.25 -8.73 -0.70
N PRO A 45 1.51 -7.88 -1.72
CA PRO A 45 1.43 -6.42 -1.55
C PRO A 45 0.00 -5.86 -1.45
N ILE A 46 -0.99 -6.58 -1.99
CA ILE A 46 -2.38 -6.11 -2.11
C ILE A 46 -3.40 -7.07 -1.47
N GLY A 47 -2.95 -8.15 -0.85
CA GLY A 47 -3.79 -9.25 -0.40
C GLY A 47 -4.67 -8.85 0.79
N LEU A 48 -4.21 -7.93 1.63
CA LEU A 48 -5.02 -7.33 2.70
C LEU A 48 -6.17 -6.48 2.14
N GLN A 49 -5.92 -5.75 1.06
CA GLN A 49 -6.91 -4.92 0.39
C GLN A 49 -7.93 -5.81 -0.35
N GLN A 50 -7.45 -6.87 -0.99
CA GLN A 50 -8.30 -7.88 -1.64
C GLN A 50 -9.15 -8.64 -0.62
N SER A 51 -8.60 -9.02 0.55
CA SER A 51 -9.35 -9.72 1.59
C SER A 51 -10.40 -8.81 2.25
N ALA A 52 -10.10 -7.53 2.44
CA ALA A 52 -11.07 -6.56 2.91
C ALA A 52 -12.25 -6.42 1.93
N LEU A 53 -11.98 -6.37 0.63
CA LEU A 53 -13.00 -6.31 -0.40
C LEU A 53 -13.78 -7.62 -0.57
N HIS A 54 -13.12 -8.77 -0.38
CA HIS A 54 -13.78 -10.08 -0.28
C HIS A 54 -14.78 -10.10 0.87
N ALA A 55 -14.39 -9.61 2.06
CA ALA A 55 -15.28 -9.51 3.21
C ALA A 55 -16.49 -8.56 2.96
N LEU A 56 -16.36 -7.62 2.02
CA LEU A 56 -17.44 -6.74 1.56
C LEU A 56 -18.28 -7.33 0.42
N GLY A 57 -18.00 -8.56 -0.02
CA GLY A 57 -18.72 -9.25 -1.09
C GLY A 57 -18.38 -8.78 -2.51
N ALA A 58 -17.23 -8.12 -2.71
CA ALA A 58 -16.82 -7.57 -4.01
C ALA A 58 -16.08 -8.57 -4.92
N ASP A 59 -16.27 -9.87 -4.72
CA ASP A 59 -15.52 -10.94 -5.39
C ASP A 59 -15.68 -10.94 -6.92
N ALA A 60 -16.90 -10.73 -7.40
CA ALA A 60 -17.17 -10.71 -8.84
C ALA A 60 -16.38 -9.57 -9.54
N TRP A 61 -16.25 -8.43 -8.87
CA TRP A 61 -15.48 -7.30 -9.37
C TRP A 61 -13.97 -7.58 -9.25
N LEU A 62 -13.51 -8.09 -8.10
CA LEU A 62 -12.10 -8.47 -7.90
C LEU A 62 -11.63 -9.50 -8.94
N GLY A 63 -12.43 -10.53 -9.21
CA GLY A 63 -12.13 -11.56 -10.19
C GLY A 63 -12.10 -11.07 -11.64
N SER A 64 -12.72 -9.92 -11.92
CA SER A 64 -12.69 -9.30 -13.24
C SER A 64 -11.44 -8.45 -13.50
N LEU A 65 -10.69 -8.09 -12.46
CA LEU A 65 -9.52 -7.23 -12.58
C LEU A 65 -8.30 -8.04 -13.06
N SER A 66 -7.58 -7.48 -14.02
CA SER A 66 -6.21 -7.92 -14.29
C SER A 66 -5.29 -7.56 -13.11
N TRP A 67 -4.18 -8.28 -12.96
CA TRP A 67 -3.15 -7.92 -11.97
C TRP A 67 -2.69 -6.47 -12.12
N VAL A 68 -2.43 -6.02 -13.34
CA VAL A 68 -2.00 -4.64 -13.60
C VAL A 68 -3.06 -3.64 -13.11
N SER A 69 -4.33 -3.88 -13.42
CA SER A 69 -5.44 -3.03 -12.96
C SER A 69 -5.55 -3.01 -11.43
N ALA A 70 -5.41 -4.16 -10.78
CA ALA A 70 -5.43 -4.26 -9.31
C ALA A 70 -4.28 -3.46 -8.68
N TYR A 71 -3.06 -3.57 -9.20
CA TYR A 71 -1.91 -2.82 -8.69
C TYR A 71 -2.03 -1.32 -8.93
N LEU A 72 -2.49 -0.89 -10.11
CA LEU A 72 -2.73 0.53 -10.42
C LEU A 72 -3.78 1.16 -9.52
N LEU A 73 -4.72 0.36 -9.00
CA LEU A 73 -5.74 0.84 -8.08
C LEU A 73 -5.27 0.81 -6.62
N PHE A 74 -4.82 -0.35 -6.14
CA PHE A 74 -4.55 -0.57 -4.73
C PHE A 74 -3.27 0.08 -4.26
N VAL A 75 -2.20 0.09 -5.06
CA VAL A 75 -0.91 0.64 -4.63
C VAL A 75 -1.00 2.15 -4.40
N PRO A 76 -1.51 2.98 -5.33
CA PRO A 76 -1.65 4.42 -5.09
C PRO A 76 -2.58 4.73 -3.92
N LEU A 77 -3.71 4.03 -3.83
CA LEU A 77 -4.66 4.20 -2.72
C LEU A 77 -4.00 3.91 -1.38
N THR A 78 -3.25 2.81 -1.29
CA THR A 78 -2.53 2.42 -0.07
C THR A 78 -1.44 3.42 0.28
N VAL A 79 -0.68 3.91 -0.71
CA VAL A 79 0.34 4.94 -0.51
C VAL A 79 -0.28 6.23 0.04
N VAL A 80 -1.42 6.68 -0.49
CA VAL A 80 -2.14 7.85 0.03
C VAL A 80 -2.57 7.62 1.47
N LEU A 81 -3.15 6.46 1.79
CA LEU A 81 -3.59 6.13 3.14
C LEU A 81 -2.42 6.10 4.13
N LEU A 82 -1.31 5.46 3.76
CA LEU A 82 -0.09 5.42 4.59
C LEU A 82 0.50 6.81 4.81
N TYR A 83 0.53 7.65 3.77
CA TYR A 83 1.01 9.02 3.87
C TYR A 83 0.14 9.84 4.83
N LEU A 84 -1.19 9.77 4.69
CA LEU A 84 -2.13 10.46 5.56
C LEU A 84 -2.03 9.98 7.00
N LEU A 85 -1.86 8.67 7.22
CA LEU A 85 -1.69 8.09 8.54
C LEU A 85 -0.39 8.57 9.20
N GLY A 86 0.73 8.52 8.48
CA GLY A 86 2.01 9.01 8.98
C GLY A 86 2.00 10.52 9.23
N HIS A 87 1.34 11.30 8.37
CA HIS A 87 1.15 12.74 8.56
C HIS A 87 0.28 13.03 9.79
N GLY A 88 -0.82 12.29 9.98
CA GLY A 88 -1.69 12.43 11.15
C GLY A 88 -0.97 12.09 12.45
N LEU A 89 -0.19 11.02 12.46
CA LEU A 89 0.63 10.64 13.60
C LEU A 89 1.68 11.71 13.93
N GLN A 90 2.36 12.23 12.90
CA GLN A 90 3.31 13.32 13.09
C GLN A 90 2.64 14.56 13.69
N ALA A 91 1.46 14.95 13.18
CA ALA A 91 0.71 16.09 13.71
C ALA A 91 0.21 15.87 15.15
N LEU A 92 -0.07 14.62 15.55
CA LEU A 92 -0.45 14.28 16.91
C LEU A 92 0.74 14.36 17.88
N ILE A 93 1.93 13.95 17.43
CA ILE A 93 3.16 14.02 18.23
C ILE A 93 3.67 15.46 18.36
N GLU A 94 3.57 16.25 17.27
CA GLU A 94 3.99 17.66 17.25
C GLU A 94 2.97 18.60 17.91
N ARG A 95 1.83 18.07 18.40
CA ARG A 95 0.82 18.88 19.08
C ARG A 95 1.43 19.45 20.37
N PRO A 96 1.44 20.78 20.57
CA PRO A 96 1.89 21.37 21.82
C PRO A 96 1.04 20.79 22.96
N SER A 97 1.71 20.30 24.01
CA SER A 97 1.03 20.01 25.27
C SER A 97 0.32 21.29 25.73
N PRO A 98 -0.97 21.23 26.14
CA PRO A 98 -1.63 22.41 26.69
C PRO A 98 -0.83 22.87 27.91
N ASP A 99 -0.36 24.11 27.86
CA ASP A 99 0.25 24.77 29.01
C ASP A 99 -0.84 24.85 30.10
N PHE A 100 -0.71 24.02 31.14
CA PHE A 100 -1.52 24.08 32.35
C PHE A 100 -0.91 25.06 33.35
#